data_AF-A0A960EPB7-F1
#
_entry.id   AF-A0A960EPB7-F1
#
_cell.length_a   1.000
_cell.length_b   1.000
_cell.length_c   1.000
_cell.angle_alpha   90.00
_cell.angle_beta   90.00
_cell.angle_gamma   90.00
#
_symmetry.space_group_name_H-M   'P 1'
#
loop_
_entity.id
_entity.type
_entity.pdbx_description
1 polymer ?
#
loop_
_entity_poly.entity_id
_entity_poly.type
_entity_poly.pdbx_seq_one_letter_code
_entity_poly.pdbx_strand_id
1 'polypeptide(L)'
;MAVGGIELGPGYATEAAKAVLADGFDRLRLGEIVSFTWEGNTASRRVMEKLGMTHDPSDDFDHPKLPTGHRLRPHVLYRLQKTGPGT
;
A
#
# COMPACT_ATOMS: atom_id res chain seq x y z
N MET A 1 9.58 -3.29 -1.71
CA MET A 1 8.76 -3.54 -2.92
C MET A 1 7.54 -2.64 -2.85
N ALA A 2 7.26 -1.85 -3.90
CA ALA A 2 6.03 -1.06 -3.98
C ALA A 2 5.00 -1.86 -4.78
N VAL A 3 3.87 -2.22 -4.16
CA VAL A 3 2.76 -2.85 -4.89
C VAL A 3 1.86 -1.73 -5.38
N GLY A 4 2.00 -1.38 -6.66
CA GLY A 4 1.11 -0.41 -7.30
C GLY A 4 -0.26 -1.02 -7.56
N GLY A 5 -1.30 -0.41 -7.00
CA GLY A 5 -2.72 -0.58 -7.36
C GLY A 5 -3.20 -2.02 -7.58
N ILE A 6 -3.67 -2.69 -6.52
CA ILE A 6 -4.42 -3.94 -6.67
C ILE A 6 -5.86 -3.58 -7.09
N GLU A 7 -6.13 -3.57 -8.39
CA GLU A 7 -7.48 -3.46 -8.96
C GLU A 7 -8.11 -4.85 -9.04
N LEU A 8 -8.69 -5.32 -7.93
CA LEU A 8 -9.48 -6.55 -7.88
C LEU A 8 -10.85 -6.26 -7.26
N GLY A 9 -11.87 -7.05 -7.66
CA GLY A 9 -13.24 -6.90 -7.16
C GLY A 9 -13.36 -7.03 -5.63
N PRO A 10 -14.46 -6.54 -5.03
CA PRO A 10 -14.64 -6.54 -3.58
C PRO A 10 -14.56 -7.97 -3.01
N GLY A 11 -13.63 -8.20 -2.08
CA GLY A 11 -13.34 -9.51 -1.46
C GLY A 11 -12.06 -10.16 -1.97
N TYR A 12 -11.88 -10.24 -3.29
CA TYR A 12 -10.68 -10.84 -3.89
C TYR A 12 -9.44 -9.97 -3.72
N ALA A 13 -9.60 -8.64 -3.72
CA ALA A 13 -8.49 -7.71 -3.51
C ALA A 13 -7.79 -7.95 -2.16
N THR A 14 -8.57 -8.15 -1.09
CA THR A 14 -8.01 -8.34 0.25
C THR A 14 -7.30 -9.68 0.36
N GLU A 15 -7.89 -10.78 -0.12
CA GLU A 15 -7.27 -12.11 -0.02
C GLU A 15 -6.02 -12.24 -0.90
N ALA A 16 -6.06 -11.71 -2.12
CA ALA A 16 -4.88 -11.64 -2.97
C ALA A 16 -3.78 -10.78 -2.34
N ALA A 17 -4.13 -9.62 -1.77
CA ALA A 17 -3.16 -8.77 -1.09
C ALA A 17 -2.54 -9.46 0.14
N LYS A 18 -3.32 -10.17 0.95
CA LYS A 18 -2.79 -10.97 2.07
C LYS A 18 -1.78 -12.02 1.61
N ALA A 19 -2.09 -12.74 0.52
CA ALA A 19 -1.19 -13.74 -0.02
C ALA A 19 0.13 -13.11 -0.51
N VAL A 20 0.06 -11.96 -1.19
CA VAL A 20 1.25 -11.21 -1.64
C VAL A 20 2.08 -10.70 -0.45
N LEU A 21 1.42 -10.18 0.60
CA LEU A 21 2.11 -9.72 1.81
C LEU A 21 2.82 -10.89 2.52
N ALA A 22 2.13 -12.02 2.70
CA ALA A 22 2.71 -13.22 3.29
C ALA A 22 3.92 -13.70 2.49
N ASP A 23 3.80 -13.84 1.18
CA ASP A 23 4.91 -14.25 0.32
C ASP A 23 6.10 -13.26 0.38
N GLY A 24 5.80 -11.96 0.42
CA GLY A 24 6.80 -10.90 0.57
C GLY A 24 7.58 -10.98 1.88
N PHE A 25 6.92 -11.25 3.01
CA PHE A 25 7.58 -11.36 4.31
C PHE A 25 8.22 -12.72 4.57
N ASP A 26 7.63 -13.80 4.06
CA ASP A 26 8.04 -15.16 4.36
C ASP A 26 9.08 -15.66 3.37
N ARG A 27 8.76 -15.64 2.07
CA ARG A 27 9.66 -16.16 1.02
C ARG A 27 10.70 -15.12 0.63
N LEU A 28 10.28 -13.88 0.39
CA LEU A 28 11.19 -12.81 -0.02
C LEU A 28 11.91 -12.13 1.15
N ARG A 29 11.51 -12.43 2.39
CA ARG A 29 12.14 -11.93 3.63
C ARG A 29 12.25 -10.40 3.67
N LEU A 30 11.29 -9.69 3.08
CA LEU A 30 11.27 -8.23 3.11
C LEU A 30 11.11 -7.73 4.55
N GLY A 31 11.80 -6.64 4.91
CA GLY A 31 11.59 -5.96 6.19
C GLY A 31 10.39 -5.01 6.17
N GLU A 32 10.02 -4.53 4.99
CA GLU A 32 8.93 -3.59 4.78
C GLU A 32 8.30 -3.78 3.39
N ILE A 33 6.97 -3.64 3.32
CA ILE A 33 6.20 -3.55 2.09
C ILE A 33 5.44 -2.23 2.10
N VAL A 34 5.49 -1.51 0.99
CA VAL A 34 4.79 -0.22 0.83
C VAL A 34 3.78 -0.30 -0.31
N SER A 35 2.73 0.49 -0.21
CA SER A 35 1.68 0.63 -1.22
C SER A 35 1.23 2.08 -1.25
N PHE A 36 0.92 2.61 -2.43
CA PHE A 36 0.43 3.98 -2.57
C PHE A 36 -0.73 4.06 -3.54
N THR A 37 -1.54 5.09 -3.39
CA THR A 37 -2.65 5.40 -4.30
C THR A 37 -2.95 6.89 -4.28
N TRP A 38 -3.69 7.40 -5.27
CA TRP A 38 -4.10 8.80 -5.25
C TRP A 38 -5.03 9.07 -4.05
N GLU A 39 -4.96 10.26 -3.47
CA GLU A 39 -5.52 10.57 -2.14
C GLU A 39 -7.01 10.20 -1.97
N GLY A 40 -7.84 10.36 -3.00
CA GLY A 40 -9.28 10.08 -2.94
C GLY A 40 -9.68 8.67 -3.37
N ASN A 41 -8.72 7.75 -3.58
CA ASN A 41 -9.03 6.33 -3.79
C ASN A 41 -9.41 5.63 -2.47
N THR A 42 -10.59 5.97 -1.95
CA THR A 42 -11.08 5.46 -0.67
C THR A 42 -11.23 3.93 -0.64
N ALA A 43 -11.48 3.29 -1.79
CA ALA A 43 -11.60 1.83 -1.88
C ALA A 43 -10.25 1.14 -1.58
N SER A 44 -9.18 1.55 -2.26
CA SER A 44 -7.85 0.99 -2.01
C SER A 44 -7.33 1.32 -0.62
N ARG A 45 -7.56 2.56 -0.13
CA ARG A 45 -7.18 2.97 1.23
C ARG A 45 -7.80 2.06 2.30
N ARG A 46 -9.11 1.78 2.20
CA ARG A 46 -9.80 0.84 3.10
C ARG A 46 -9.22 -0.58 3.05
N VAL A 47 -8.77 -1.04 1.88
CA VAL A 47 -8.11 -2.35 1.77
C VAL A 47 -6.77 -2.32 2.50
N MET A 48 -5.93 -1.30 2.27
CA MET A 48 -4.64 -1.15 2.94
C MET A 48 -4.79 -1.07 4.47
N GLU A 49 -5.78 -0.32 4.95
CA GLU A 49 -6.13 -0.23 6.38
C GLU A 49 -6.56 -1.59 6.94
N LYS A 50 -7.42 -2.33 6.23
CA LYS A 50 -7.85 -3.69 6.63
C LYS A 50 -6.72 -4.71 6.66
N LEU A 51 -5.66 -4.49 5.88
CA LEU A 51 -4.46 -5.32 5.86
C LEU A 51 -3.49 -4.96 7.00
N GLY A 52 -3.81 -3.96 7.82
CA GLY A 52 -2.97 -3.51 8.92
C GLY A 52 -1.83 -2.58 8.49
N MET A 53 -1.85 -2.06 7.26
CA MET A 53 -0.87 -1.05 6.83
C MET A 53 -1.15 0.29 7.51
N THR A 54 -0.11 1.04 7.83
CA THR A 54 -0.19 2.37 8.45
C THR A 54 0.13 3.47 7.45
N HIS A 55 -0.47 4.65 7.65
CA HIS A 55 -0.26 5.85 6.83
C HIS A 55 0.30 6.97 7.71
N ASP A 56 1.38 7.59 7.25
CA ASP A 56 1.94 8.82 7.83
C ASP A 56 1.81 9.94 6.77
N PRO A 57 1.06 11.02 7.04
CA PRO A 57 0.91 12.12 6.09
C PRO A 57 2.23 12.80 5.68
N SER A 58 3.30 12.66 6.47
CA SER A 58 4.63 13.18 6.11
C SER A 58 5.34 12.40 5.00
N ASP A 59 4.88 11.18 4.72
CA ASP A 59 5.34 10.30 3.63
C ASP A 59 4.55 10.50 2.32
N ASP A 60 3.50 11.32 2.33
CA ASP A 60 2.68 11.60 1.15
C ASP A 60 3.48 12.37 0.10
N PHE A 61 3.16 12.14 -1.17
CA PHE A 61 3.95 12.68 -2.27
C PHE A 61 3.13 12.98 -3.51
N ASP A 62 3.65 13.90 -4.31
CA ASP A 62 3.15 14.17 -5.66
C ASP A 62 3.73 13.15 -6.64
N HIS A 63 2.87 12.48 -7.39
CA HIS A 63 3.32 11.50 -8.37
C HIS A 63 4.18 12.15 -9.47
N PRO A 64 5.46 11.76 -9.63
CA PRO A 64 6.42 12.49 -10.46
C PRO A 64 6.11 12.42 -11.96
N LYS A 65 5.30 11.43 -12.39
CA LYS A 65 4.90 11.26 -13.79
C LYS A 65 3.63 12.02 -14.18
N LEU A 66 2.98 12.71 -13.24
CA LEU A 66 1.76 13.47 -13.52
C LEU A 66 2.04 14.97 -13.57
N PRO A 67 1.44 15.74 -14.51
CA PRO A 67 1.63 17.18 -14.57
C PRO A 67 1.20 17.90 -13.29
N THR A 68 1.83 19.04 -12.98
CA THR A 68 1.44 19.87 -11.84
C THR A 68 -0.03 20.29 -11.97
N GLY A 69 -0.78 20.20 -10.87
CA GLY A 69 -2.23 20.49 -10.85
C GLY A 69 -3.12 19.35 -11.34
N HIS A 70 -2.55 18.20 -11.76
CA HIS A 70 -3.35 17.05 -12.14
C HIS A 70 -4.08 16.45 -10.92
N ARG A 71 -5.39 16.19 -11.05
CA ARG A 71 -6.25 15.72 -9.93
C ARG A 71 -5.77 14.43 -9.25
N LEU A 72 -5.16 13.52 -10.00
CA LEU A 72 -4.63 12.26 -9.46
C LEU A 72 -3.17 12.36 -8.97
N ARG A 73 -2.58 13.56 -8.98
CA ARG A 73 -1.18 13.75 -8.60
C ARG A 73 -0.91 13.51 -7.11
N PRO A 74 -1.74 14.00 -6.17
CA PRO A 74 -1.49 13.77 -4.75
C PRO A 74 -1.68 12.29 -4.41
N HIS A 75 -0.65 11.67 -3.86
CA HIS A 75 -0.65 10.27 -3.45
C HIS A 75 -0.41 10.12 -1.96
N VAL A 76 -1.09 9.13 -1.40
CA VAL A 76 -0.90 8.68 -0.01
C VAL A 76 -0.07 7.41 0.03
N LEU A 77 0.86 7.31 0.97
CA LEU A 77 1.73 6.15 1.14
C LEU A 77 1.37 5.34 2.39
N TYR A 78 1.13 4.04 2.22
CA TYR A 78 0.92 3.10 3.29
C TYR A 78 2.12 2.16 3.41
N ARG A 79 2.47 1.81 4.65
CA ARG A 79 3.59 0.90 4.96
C ARG A 79 3.12 -0.24 5.85
N LEU A 80 3.75 -1.40 5.69
CA LEU A 80 3.64 -2.51 6.61
C LEU A 80 5.04 -3.06 6.84
N GLN A 81 5.46 -3.02 8.11
CA GLN A 81 6.74 -3.56 8.53
C GLN A 81 6.57 -5.00 8.99
N LYS A 82 7.59 -5.81 8.74
CA LYS A 82 7.66 -7.13 9.35
C LYS A 82 7.91 -6.93 10.84
N THR A 83 6.92 -7.21 11.66
CA THR A 83 7.15 -7.33 13.10
C THR A 83 8.16 -8.47 13.28
N GLY A 84 9.37 -8.14 13.75
CA GLY A 84 10.32 -9.17 14.16
C GLY A 84 9.67 -10.06 15.23
N PRO A 85 10.15 -11.30 15.44
CA PRO A 85 9.85 -11.97 16.69
C PRO A 85 10.23 -11.00 17.81
N GLY A 86 9.25 -10.62 18.64
CA GLY A 86 9.53 -9.87 19.85
C GLY A 86 10.65 -10.59 20.60
N THR A 87 11.67 -9.83 20.97
CA THR A 87 12.87 -10.28 21.70
C THR A 87 12.53 -11.26 22.83
#